data_AF-A0A9P1I3C8-F1
#
_entry.id   AF-A0A9P1I3C8-F1
#
_cell.length_a   1.000
_cell.length_b   1.000
_cell.length_c   1.000
_cell.angle_alpha   90.00
_cell.angle_beta   90.00
_cell.angle_gamma   90.00
#
_symmetry.space_group_name_H-M   'P 1'
#
loop_
_entity.id
_entity.type
_entity.pdbx_description
1 polymer ?
#
loop_
_entity_poly.entity_id
_entity_poly.type
_entity_poly.pdbx_seq_one_letter_code
_entity_poly.pdbx_strand_id
1 'polypeptide(L)'
;MTVLTDVPIVKCVVMGDNDSEKLQMIQRYSDINGLTFNTEMGDMVTAFNGQKCTFLDFNSSRDENESPSNEVHVYLLCVSVARQSLVQESIRSLMMAIKDHVGTVPFVVIGTQIEKRTKFLKEDSEEDADQPMSLSQAEIFAKQIGAIRYLECSAATAEGLDEVFEDSFAVGHQFALEQVRCERRKRSVLEEARNSRKQSCITQ
;
A
#
# COMPACT_ATOMS: atom_id res chain seq x y z
N MET A 1 7.56 -27.40 -16.27
CA MET A 1 7.59 -27.17 -14.81
C MET A 1 7.38 -25.68 -14.59
N THR A 2 6.27 -25.30 -13.97
CA THR A 2 5.88 -23.92 -13.69
C THR A 2 6.90 -23.28 -12.76
N VAL A 3 7.76 -22.42 -13.30
CA VAL A 3 8.70 -21.63 -12.52
C VAL A 3 7.88 -20.67 -11.67
N LEU A 4 7.77 -20.99 -10.38
CA LEU A 4 7.01 -20.26 -9.36
C LEU A 4 7.75 -18.99 -8.87
N THR A 5 8.75 -18.49 -9.61
CA THR A 5 9.74 -17.52 -9.10
C THR A 5 9.86 -16.25 -9.96
N ASP A 6 8.76 -15.75 -10.55
CA ASP A 6 8.81 -14.56 -11.41
C ASP A 6 8.20 -13.29 -10.80
N VAL A 7 7.91 -13.28 -9.50
CA VAL A 7 7.71 -12.04 -8.73
C VAL A 7 8.91 -11.88 -7.80
N PRO A 8 9.92 -11.07 -8.17
CA PRO A 8 11.16 -11.03 -7.40
C PRO A 8 10.96 -10.36 -6.03
N ILE A 9 10.22 -9.24 -5.97
CA ILE A 9 9.95 -8.49 -4.73
C ILE A 9 8.65 -7.68 -4.88
N VAL A 10 7.71 -7.81 -3.94
CA VAL A 10 6.53 -6.93 -3.87
C VAL A 10 6.90 -5.64 -3.15
N LYS A 11 6.70 -4.49 -3.80
CA LYS A 11 6.99 -3.17 -3.25
C LYS A 11 5.70 -2.47 -2.86
N CYS A 12 5.57 -2.17 -1.57
CA CYS A 12 4.44 -1.49 -0.97
C CYS A 12 4.89 -0.09 -0.52
N VAL A 13 4.14 0.95 -0.86
CA VAL A 13 4.46 2.32 -0.41
C VAL A 13 3.40 2.78 0.59
N VAL A 14 3.86 3.15 1.77
CA VAL A 14 3.05 3.66 2.87
C VAL A 14 3.04 5.18 2.82
N MET A 15 1.84 5.72 2.64
CA MET A 15 1.57 7.15 2.55
C MET A 15 0.54 7.53 3.60
N GLY A 16 0.50 8.80 3.96
CA GLY A 16 -0.39 9.29 5.02
C GLY A 16 0.14 10.57 5.62
N ASP A 17 -0.64 11.18 6.49
CA ASP A 17 -0.27 12.44 7.13
C ASP A 17 0.66 12.20 8.33
N ASN A 18 1.13 13.29 8.93
CA ASN A 18 1.94 13.24 10.14
C ASN A 18 1.16 12.63 11.33
N ASP A 19 -0.14 12.87 11.38
CA ASP A 19 -1.03 12.39 12.45
C ASP A 19 -1.42 10.90 12.31
N SER A 20 -1.12 10.30 11.15
CA SER A 20 -1.55 8.94 10.83
C SER A 20 -0.64 7.86 11.43
N GLU A 21 0.44 8.25 12.13
CA GLU A 21 1.34 7.35 12.87
C GLU A 21 1.99 6.24 12.02
N LYS A 22 2.21 6.49 10.73
CA LYS A 22 2.81 5.54 9.77
C LYS A 22 4.08 4.88 10.29
N LEU A 23 5.00 5.69 10.79
CA LEU A 23 6.29 5.21 11.30
C LEU A 23 6.09 4.31 12.53
N GLN A 24 5.19 4.69 13.44
CA GLN A 24 4.89 3.88 14.63
C GLN A 24 4.25 2.56 14.24
N MET A 25 3.36 2.54 13.25
CA MET A 25 2.77 1.33 12.69
C MET A 25 3.85 0.36 12.18
N ILE A 26 4.79 0.86 11.36
CA ILE A 26 5.87 0.05 10.78
C ILE A 26 6.86 -0.43 11.85
N GLN A 27 7.28 0.46 12.76
CA GLN A 27 8.19 0.13 13.86
C GLN A 27 7.56 -0.92 14.78
N ARG A 28 6.29 -0.75 15.16
CA ARG A 28 5.59 -1.69 16.03
C ARG A 28 5.50 -3.08 15.41
N TYR A 29 5.12 -3.16 14.14
CA TYR A 29 5.05 -4.42 13.43
C TYR A 29 6.44 -5.07 13.32
N SER A 30 7.48 -4.27 13.11
CA SER A 30 8.87 -4.75 13.09
C SER A 30 9.28 -5.35 14.43
N ASP A 31 9.00 -4.66 15.53
CA ASP A 31 9.35 -5.12 16.88
C ASP A 31 8.66 -6.43 17.26
N ILE A 32 7.38 -6.57 16.90
CA ILE A 32 6.60 -7.79 17.19
C ILE A 32 7.17 -8.99 16.43
N ASN A 33 7.54 -8.79 15.17
CA ASN A 33 8.01 -9.85 14.29
C ASN A 33 9.55 -10.02 14.28
N GLY A 34 10.28 -9.22 15.07
CA GLY A 34 11.75 -9.25 15.12
C GLY A 34 12.41 -8.82 13.80
N LEU A 35 11.77 -7.93 13.04
CA LEU A 35 12.28 -7.40 11.77
C LEU A 35 13.13 -6.15 12.00
N THR A 36 14.04 -5.88 11.06
CA THR A 36 14.85 -4.66 11.07
C THR A 36 14.22 -3.59 10.19
N PHE A 37 13.86 -2.45 10.79
CA PHE A 37 13.45 -1.25 10.06
C PHE A 37 14.64 -0.32 9.86
N ASN A 38 14.94 0.05 8.61
CA ASN A 38 16.01 1.01 8.33
C ASN A 38 15.44 2.43 8.36
N THR A 39 15.71 3.16 9.44
CA THR A 39 15.25 4.55 9.60
C THR A 39 15.83 5.50 8.54
N GLU A 40 17.02 5.23 8.01
CA GLU A 40 17.66 6.07 6.99
C GLU A 40 17.00 5.96 5.61
N MET A 41 16.61 4.75 5.21
CA MET A 41 15.97 4.48 3.91
C MET A 41 14.43 4.49 3.99
N GLY A 42 13.89 4.46 5.22
CA GLY A 42 12.48 4.32 5.53
C GLY A 42 11.87 3.02 5.04
N ASP A 43 12.68 1.95 4.93
CA ASP A 43 12.22 0.67 4.41
C ASP A 43 12.20 -0.43 5.48
N MET A 44 11.16 -1.25 5.40
CA MET A 44 11.01 -2.50 6.14
C MET A 44 10.97 -3.64 5.13
N VAL A 45 11.92 -4.56 5.23
CA VAL A 45 11.95 -5.77 4.41
C VAL A 45 11.36 -6.92 5.20
N THR A 46 10.36 -7.59 4.63
CA THR A 46 9.73 -8.76 5.24
C THR A 46 9.40 -9.82 4.17
N ALA A 47 8.93 -10.98 4.60
CA ALA A 47 8.52 -12.05 3.71
C ALA A 47 7.17 -12.62 4.12
N PHE A 48 6.21 -12.62 3.19
CA PHE A 48 4.92 -13.25 3.36
C PHE A 48 4.81 -14.43 2.39
N ASN A 49 4.34 -15.58 2.86
CA ASN A 49 4.16 -16.78 2.04
C ASN A 49 5.41 -17.20 1.23
N GLY A 50 6.60 -16.99 1.81
CA GLY A 50 7.89 -17.29 1.16
C GLY A 50 8.31 -16.29 0.08
N GLN A 51 7.59 -15.18 -0.09
CA GLN A 51 7.91 -14.13 -1.05
C GLN A 51 8.39 -12.87 -0.33
N LYS A 52 9.45 -12.29 -0.86
CA LYS A 52 10.04 -11.07 -0.32
C LYS A 52 9.17 -9.86 -0.66
N CYS A 53 8.96 -8.99 0.32
CA CYS A 53 8.32 -7.71 0.12
C CYS A 53 9.02 -6.60 0.90
N THR A 54 8.84 -5.37 0.42
CA THR A 54 9.43 -4.17 1.01
C THR A 54 8.33 -3.15 1.21
N PHE A 55 8.17 -2.67 2.44
CA PHE A 55 7.32 -1.54 2.79
C PHE A 55 8.17 -0.30 2.91
N LEU A 56 7.81 0.74 2.17
CA LEU A 56 8.52 2.01 2.13
C LEU A 56 7.68 3.13 2.71
N ASP A 57 8.21 3.89 3.66
CA ASP A 57 7.61 5.15 4.11
C ASP A 57 7.90 6.27 3.10
N PHE A 58 6.85 6.96 2.65
CA PHE A 58 6.95 8.07 1.71
C PHE A 58 7.57 9.35 2.33
N ASN A 59 7.54 9.49 3.67
CA ASN A 59 8.02 10.70 4.35
C ASN A 59 9.52 10.72 4.69
N SER A 60 10.23 9.59 4.64
CA SER A 60 11.66 9.58 4.92
C SER A 60 12.41 10.06 3.68
N SER A 61 12.85 11.32 3.71
CA SER A 61 13.93 11.91 2.91
C SER A 61 14.49 11.01 1.79
N ARG A 62 13.74 10.86 0.71
CA ARG A 62 14.30 10.38 -0.55
C ARG A 62 14.63 11.61 -1.35
N ASP A 63 15.88 11.69 -1.80
CA ASP A 63 16.26 12.59 -2.87
C ASP A 63 15.18 12.52 -3.96
N GLU A 64 14.62 13.66 -4.31
CA GLU A 64 13.60 13.83 -5.37
C GLU A 64 14.07 13.28 -6.75
N ASN A 65 15.33 12.85 -6.84
CA ASN A 65 16.01 12.37 -8.03
C ASN A 65 16.08 10.83 -8.17
N GLU A 66 15.78 10.05 -7.12
CA GLU A 66 15.55 8.61 -7.26
C GLU A 66 14.06 8.36 -7.13
N SER A 67 13.36 8.43 -8.27
CA SER A 67 11.99 7.94 -8.41
C SER A 67 11.89 6.60 -7.69
N PRO A 68 10.88 6.37 -6.83
CA PRO A 68 10.73 5.12 -6.07
C PRO A 68 10.60 3.94 -7.05
N SER A 69 11.76 3.44 -7.49
CA SER A 69 12.01 2.40 -8.47
C SER A 69 10.78 1.91 -9.24
N ASN A 70 10.23 2.71 -10.18
CA ASN A 70 9.28 2.41 -11.29
C ASN A 70 8.23 1.27 -11.18
N GLU A 71 8.00 0.69 -10.01
CA GLU A 71 7.37 -0.63 -9.81
C GLU A 71 6.72 -0.68 -8.42
N VAL A 72 5.98 0.37 -8.05
CA VAL A 72 5.10 0.28 -6.89
C VAL A 72 3.97 -0.68 -7.22
N HIS A 73 3.72 -1.64 -6.34
CA HIS A 73 2.70 -2.67 -6.55
C HIS A 73 1.41 -2.37 -5.81
N VAL A 74 1.50 -1.66 -4.68
CA VAL A 74 0.35 -1.25 -3.88
C VAL A 74 0.68 0.02 -3.09
N TYR A 75 -0.29 0.93 -2.99
CA TYR A 75 -0.23 2.07 -2.09
C TYR A 75 -1.08 1.82 -0.84
N LEU A 76 -0.51 2.11 0.32
CA LEU A 76 -1.16 2.03 1.62
C LEU A 76 -1.43 3.47 2.08
N LEU A 77 -2.70 3.88 2.05
CA LEU A 77 -3.12 5.21 2.49
C LEU A 77 -3.54 5.16 3.95
N CYS A 78 -2.64 5.56 4.84
CA CYS A 78 -2.86 5.60 6.28
C CYS A 78 -3.53 6.91 6.68
N VAL A 79 -4.62 6.83 7.45
CA VAL A 79 -5.34 7.97 8.01
C VAL A 79 -5.77 7.70 9.43
N SER A 80 -5.70 8.69 10.30
CA SER A 80 -6.21 8.59 11.67
C SER A 80 -7.74 8.61 11.68
N VAL A 81 -8.37 7.58 12.25
CA VAL A 81 -9.84 7.55 12.41
C VAL A 81 -10.35 8.37 13.62
N ALA A 82 -9.43 8.91 14.42
CA ALA A 82 -9.76 9.64 15.63
C ALA A 82 -10.52 10.94 15.35
N ARG A 83 -10.31 11.54 14.17
CA ARG A 83 -10.90 12.82 13.76
C ARG A 83 -11.50 12.70 12.36
N GLN A 84 -12.83 12.67 12.25
CA GLN A 84 -13.51 12.46 10.97
C GLN A 84 -13.20 13.57 9.95
N SER A 85 -13.12 14.83 10.38
CA SER A 85 -12.85 15.96 9.49
C SER A 85 -11.53 15.81 8.74
N LEU A 86 -10.48 15.37 9.43
CA LEU A 86 -9.16 15.19 8.84
C LEU A 86 -9.09 14.03 7.87
N VAL A 87 -9.79 12.92 8.12
CA VAL A 87 -9.77 11.75 7.23
C VAL A 87 -10.08 12.14 5.78
N GLN A 88 -11.09 13.00 5.57
CA GLN A 88 -11.48 13.42 4.22
C GLN A 88 -10.43 14.31 3.55
N GLU A 89 -9.86 15.25 4.30
CA GLU A 89 -8.83 16.16 3.81
C GLU A 89 -7.52 15.41 3.53
N SER A 90 -7.10 14.54 4.45
CA SER A 90 -5.94 13.66 4.32
C SER A 90 -6.04 12.79 3.07
N ILE A 91 -7.15 12.05 2.91
CA ILE A 91 -7.33 11.18 1.74
C ILE A 91 -7.33 12.00 0.46
N ARG A 92 -7.96 13.17 0.45
CA ARG A 92 -7.96 14.05 -0.73
C ARG A 92 -6.54 14.51 -1.10
N SER A 93 -5.74 14.91 -0.11
CA SER A 93 -4.34 15.31 -0.32
C SER A 93 -3.50 14.16 -0.86
N LEU A 94 -3.60 12.98 -0.24
CA LEU A 94 -2.90 11.77 -0.67
C LEU A 94 -3.27 11.37 -2.09
N MET A 95 -4.56 11.42 -2.44
CA MET A 95 -5.05 11.15 -3.79
C MET A 95 -4.49 12.12 -4.83
N MET A 96 -4.26 13.39 -4.47
CA MET A 96 -3.58 14.32 -5.37
C MET A 96 -2.11 13.94 -5.57
N ALA A 97 -1.42 13.48 -4.52
CA ALA A 97 -0.03 13.03 -4.62
C ALA A 97 0.14 11.80 -5.54
N ILE A 98 -0.81 10.88 -5.54
CA ILE A 98 -0.79 9.69 -6.40
C ILE A 98 -1.58 9.85 -7.70
N LYS A 99 -2.10 11.03 -8.03
CA LYS A 99 -3.04 11.25 -9.14
C LYS A 99 -2.56 10.67 -10.49
N ASP A 100 -1.27 10.78 -10.78
CA ASP A 100 -0.69 10.26 -12.03
C ASP A 100 -0.54 8.73 -12.05
N HIS A 101 -0.56 8.09 -10.88
CA HIS A 101 -0.49 6.63 -10.69
C HIS A 101 -1.88 6.00 -10.44
N VAL A 102 -2.86 6.81 -10.06
CA VAL A 102 -4.25 6.40 -9.82
C VAL A 102 -4.84 5.78 -11.10
N GLY A 103 -5.26 4.52 -11.00
CA GLY A 103 -5.79 3.72 -12.11
C GLY A 103 -4.80 2.73 -12.72
N THR A 104 -3.50 2.87 -12.43
CA THR A 104 -2.49 1.88 -12.82
C THR A 104 -2.15 0.95 -11.68
N VAL A 105 -2.00 1.47 -10.46
CA VAL A 105 -1.59 0.71 -9.28
C VAL A 105 -2.74 0.68 -8.26
N PRO A 106 -3.03 -0.47 -7.64
CA PRO A 106 -4.04 -0.56 -6.60
C PRO A 106 -3.64 0.17 -5.32
N PHE A 107 -4.63 0.59 -4.54
CA PHE A 107 -4.40 1.16 -3.22
C PHE A 107 -5.40 0.62 -2.19
N VAL A 108 -4.97 0.62 -0.93
CA VAL A 108 -5.70 0.19 0.26
C VAL A 108 -5.75 1.37 1.21
N VAL A 109 -6.89 1.58 1.86
CA VAL A 109 -7.04 2.59 2.90
C VAL A 109 -6.93 1.93 4.26
N ILE A 110 -6.12 2.52 5.14
CA ILE A 110 -5.85 2.03 6.48
C ILE A 110 -6.27 3.10 7.49
N GLY A 111 -7.25 2.76 8.32
CA GLY A 111 -7.64 3.55 9.49
C GLY A 111 -6.73 3.25 10.68
N THR A 112 -5.92 4.22 11.10
CA THR A 112 -5.04 4.10 12.26
C THR A 112 -5.68 4.73 13.50
N GLN A 113 -5.15 4.41 14.68
CA GLN A 113 -5.57 4.96 15.99
C GLN A 113 -6.99 4.56 16.43
N ILE A 114 -7.42 3.32 16.17
CA ILE A 114 -8.74 2.82 16.59
C ILE A 114 -8.95 2.81 18.11
N GLU A 115 -7.86 2.80 18.89
CA GLU A 115 -7.93 2.92 20.33
C GLU A 115 -8.48 4.28 20.77
N LYS A 116 -8.22 5.36 20.01
CA LYS A 116 -8.77 6.70 20.29
C LYS A 116 -10.27 6.73 20.08
N ARG A 117 -10.77 6.08 19.01
CA ARG A 117 -12.20 5.90 18.75
C ARG A 117 -12.88 5.15 19.90
N THR A 118 -12.25 4.10 20.41
CA THR A 118 -12.79 3.30 21.53
C THR A 118 -12.79 4.07 22.86
N LYS A 119 -11.76 4.89 23.11
CA LYS A 119 -11.70 5.75 24.31
C LYS A 119 -12.75 6.84 24.28
N PHE A 120 -12.91 7.51 23.14
CA PHE A 120 -13.94 8.55 22.94
C PHE A 120 -15.34 8.03 23.27
N LEU A 121 -15.68 6.81 22.80
CA LEU A 121 -16.97 6.16 23.07
C LEU A 121 -17.18 5.78 24.55
N LYS A 122 -16.12 5.70 25.35
CA LYS A 122 -16.19 5.33 26.78
C LYS A 122 -16.23 6.54 27.70
N GLU A 123 -15.67 7.67 27.26
CA GLU A 123 -15.50 8.86 28.07
C GLU A 123 -16.70 9.82 27.95
N ASP A 124 -17.68 9.53 27.08
CA ASP A 124 -18.87 10.38 26.82
C ASP A 124 -18.50 11.88 26.69
N SER A 125 -17.34 12.13 26.09
CA SER A 125 -16.77 13.47 25.95
C SER A 125 -17.53 14.24 24.87
N GLU A 126 -18.56 14.99 25.27
CA GLU A 126 -19.23 15.99 24.41
C GLU A 126 -18.32 17.20 24.10
N GLU A 127 -17.12 17.28 24.70
CA GLU A 127 -16.22 18.43 24.57
C GLU A 127 -15.38 18.45 23.27
N ASP A 128 -15.25 17.32 22.57
CA ASP A 128 -14.54 17.27 21.29
C ASP A 128 -15.52 17.46 20.13
N ALA A 129 -15.40 18.59 19.44
CA ALA A 129 -16.29 18.98 18.34
C ALA A 129 -16.19 18.06 17.10
N ASP A 130 -15.16 17.21 17.01
CA ASP A 130 -14.93 16.33 15.88
C ASP A 130 -15.04 14.86 16.31
N GLN A 131 -16.17 14.25 15.95
CA GLN A 131 -16.46 12.86 16.27
C GLN A 131 -15.50 11.91 15.51
N PRO A 132 -15.06 10.80 16.11
CA PRO A 132 -14.30 9.79 15.39
C PRO A 132 -15.15 9.17 14.27
N MET A 133 -14.51 8.83 13.16
CA MET A 133 -15.21 8.22 12.03
C MET A 133 -15.65 6.79 12.40
N SER A 134 -16.90 6.44 12.14
CA SER A 134 -17.37 5.07 12.36
C SER A 134 -16.83 4.12 11.29
N LEU A 135 -16.59 2.86 11.65
CA LEU A 135 -16.11 1.82 10.74
C LEU A 135 -16.99 1.72 9.48
N SER A 136 -18.32 1.72 9.65
CA SER A 136 -19.26 1.66 8.52
C SER A 136 -19.12 2.83 7.55
N GLN A 137 -18.90 4.05 8.05
CA GLN A 137 -18.71 5.23 7.21
C GLN A 137 -17.35 5.17 6.51
N ALA A 138 -16.31 4.71 7.19
CA ALA A 138 -14.98 4.59 6.64
C ALA A 138 -14.93 3.54 5.50
N GLU A 139 -15.60 2.39 5.67
CA GLU A 139 -15.75 1.38 4.61
C GLU A 139 -16.48 1.92 3.38
N ILE A 140 -17.61 2.63 3.60
CA ILE A 140 -18.37 3.26 2.52
C ILE A 140 -17.49 4.29 1.80
N PHE A 141 -16.76 5.11 2.55
CA PHE A 141 -15.88 6.13 2.00
C PHE A 141 -14.73 5.53 1.18
N ALA A 142 -14.05 4.52 1.72
CA ALA A 142 -12.98 3.79 1.04
C ALA A 142 -13.47 3.16 -0.28
N LYS A 143 -14.70 2.61 -0.28
CA LYS A 143 -15.31 2.08 -1.49
C LYS A 143 -15.66 3.17 -2.50
N GLN A 144 -16.13 4.33 -2.04
CA GLN A 144 -16.47 5.47 -2.91
C GLN A 144 -15.25 6.03 -3.63
N ILE A 145 -14.10 6.09 -2.95
CA ILE A 145 -12.86 6.57 -3.56
C ILE A 145 -12.17 5.53 -4.46
N GLY A 146 -12.65 4.28 -4.46
CA GLY A 146 -12.12 3.20 -5.30
C GLY A 146 -11.00 2.38 -4.67
N ALA A 147 -10.87 2.38 -3.34
CA ALA A 147 -9.92 1.52 -2.66
C ALA A 147 -10.28 0.04 -2.85
N ILE A 148 -9.28 -0.83 -2.97
CA ILE A 148 -9.52 -2.28 -3.07
C ILE A 148 -10.08 -2.83 -1.76
N ARG A 149 -9.54 -2.34 -0.64
CA ARG A 149 -9.92 -2.74 0.72
C ARG A 149 -9.81 -1.55 1.67
N TYR A 150 -10.57 -1.64 2.74
CA TYR A 150 -10.44 -0.82 3.94
C TYR A 150 -10.00 -1.74 5.09
N LEU A 151 -9.00 -1.32 5.83
CA LEU A 151 -8.46 -2.05 6.98
C LEU A 151 -8.30 -1.07 8.15
N GLU A 152 -8.38 -1.55 9.38
CA GLU A 152 -8.16 -0.74 10.58
C GLU A 152 -7.03 -1.35 11.40
N CYS A 153 -6.19 -0.51 12.01
CA CYS A 153 -5.15 -0.96 12.92
C CYS A 153 -4.88 0.03 14.06
N SER A 154 -4.25 -0.49 15.11
CA SER A 154 -3.74 0.28 16.24
C SER A 154 -2.29 -0.11 16.50
N ALA A 155 -1.37 0.82 16.27
CA ALA A 155 0.03 0.63 16.66
C ALA A 155 0.17 0.47 18.19
N ALA A 156 -0.68 1.13 18.97
CA ALA A 156 -0.64 1.09 20.42
C ALA A 156 -1.04 -0.28 20.99
N THR A 157 -2.12 -0.88 20.49
CA THR A 157 -2.66 -2.16 20.99
C THR A 157 -2.18 -3.37 20.17
N ALA A 158 -1.52 -3.13 19.03
CA ALA A 158 -1.17 -4.12 18.01
C ALA A 158 -2.37 -4.81 17.33
N GLU A 159 -3.59 -4.31 17.54
CA GLU A 159 -4.79 -4.81 16.89
C GLU A 159 -4.75 -4.47 15.38
N GLY A 160 -5.07 -5.45 14.53
CA GLY A 160 -5.17 -5.28 13.08
C GLY A 160 -3.85 -5.04 12.33
N LEU A 161 -2.70 -5.02 13.01
CA LEU A 161 -1.41 -4.81 12.34
C LEU A 161 -1.09 -5.93 11.34
N ASP A 162 -1.18 -7.19 11.76
CA ASP A 162 -0.84 -8.32 10.90
C ASP A 162 -1.74 -8.36 9.66
N GLU A 163 -3.05 -8.14 9.84
CA GLU A 163 -4.04 -8.08 8.77
C GLU A 163 -3.70 -6.97 7.77
N VAL A 164 -3.33 -5.76 8.24
CA VAL A 164 -2.94 -4.65 7.37
C VAL A 164 -1.77 -5.02 6.46
N PHE A 165 -0.70 -5.61 6.99
CA PHE A 165 0.48 -5.93 6.19
C PHE A 165 0.24 -7.15 5.28
N GLU A 166 -0.47 -8.17 5.76
CA GLU A 166 -0.78 -9.39 4.98
C GLU A 166 -1.73 -9.10 3.81
N ASP A 167 -2.85 -8.38 4.04
CA ASP A 167 -3.80 -8.06 2.98
C ASP A 167 -3.20 -7.09 1.97
N SER A 168 -2.39 -6.12 2.43
CA SER A 168 -1.67 -5.22 1.53
C SER A 168 -0.68 -5.98 0.66
N PHE A 169 0.06 -6.92 1.23
CA PHE A 169 0.93 -7.82 0.46
C PHE A 169 0.14 -8.64 -0.56
N ALA A 170 -0.99 -9.23 -0.16
CA ALA A 170 -1.82 -10.05 -1.05
C ALA A 170 -2.33 -9.24 -2.27
N VAL A 171 -2.75 -7.99 -2.04
CA VAL A 171 -3.16 -7.06 -3.11
C VAL A 171 -1.99 -6.72 -4.03
N GLY A 172 -0.84 -6.34 -3.48
CA GLY A 172 0.35 -6.00 -4.26
C GLY A 172 0.90 -7.19 -5.05
N HIS A 173 0.91 -8.38 -4.45
CA HIS A 173 1.34 -9.62 -5.08
C HIS A 173 0.43 -10.01 -6.26
N GLN A 174 -0.89 -9.92 -6.09
CA GLN A 174 -1.84 -10.18 -7.17
C GLN A 174 -1.61 -9.23 -8.36
N PHE A 175 -1.40 -7.95 -8.07
CA PHE A 175 -1.09 -6.95 -9.10
C PHE A 175 0.25 -7.23 -9.80
N ALA A 176 1.30 -7.58 -9.05
CA ALA A 176 2.60 -7.95 -9.60
C ALA A 176 2.50 -9.15 -10.56
N LEU A 177 1.74 -10.17 -10.18
CA LEU A 177 1.49 -11.34 -11.03
C LEU A 177 0.77 -10.97 -12.34
N GLU A 178 -0.20 -10.05 -12.27
CA GLU A 178 -0.93 -9.57 -13.45
C GLU A 178 -0.04 -8.76 -14.40
N GLN A 179 0.86 -7.92 -13.86
CA GLN A 179 1.84 -7.18 -14.64
C GLN A 179 2.77 -8.13 -15.41
N VAL A 180 3.37 -9.10 -14.71
CA VAL A 180 4.27 -10.10 -15.33
C VAL A 180 3.54 -10.90 -16.42
N ARG A 181 2.28 -11.29 -16.18
CA ARG A 181 1.45 -11.99 -17.19
C ARG A 181 1.24 -11.13 -18.44
N CYS A 182 0.97 -9.84 -18.28
CA CYS A 182 0.75 -8.92 -19.38
C CYS A 182 2.05 -8.70 -20.19
N GLU A 183 3.19 -8.53 -19.51
CA GLU A 183 4.49 -8.39 -20.15
C GLU A 183 4.89 -9.61 -20.99
N ARG A 184 4.68 -10.81 -20.44
CA ARG A 184 4.96 -12.07 -21.18
C ARG A 184 4.14 -12.15 -22.46
N ARG A 185 2.86 -11.78 -22.43
CA ARG A 185 1.99 -11.73 -23.63
C ARG A 185 2.49 -10.71 -24.65
N LYS A 186 2.94 -9.54 -24.22
CA LYS A 186 3.51 -8.53 -25.13
C LYS A 186 4.81 -9.03 -25.77
N ARG A 187 5.68 -9.67 -24.99
CA ARG A 187 6.94 -10.24 -25.51
C ARG A 187 6.71 -11.34 -26.53
N SER A 188 5.79 -12.28 -26.28
CA SER A 188 5.47 -13.33 -27.26
C SER A 188 4.94 -12.76 -28.57
N VAL A 189 4.06 -11.75 -28.52
CA VAL A 189 3.52 -11.09 -29.71
C VAL A 189 4.62 -10.34 -30.49
N LEU A 190 5.52 -9.65 -29.78
CA LEU A 190 6.65 -8.94 -30.41
C LEU A 190 7.66 -9.91 -31.05
N GLU A 191 7.90 -11.05 -30.42
CA GLU A 191 8.80 -12.08 -30.94
C GLU A 191 8.22 -12.78 -32.18
N GLU A 192 6.92 -13.08 -32.17
CA GLU A 192 6.17 -13.56 -33.33
C GLU A 192 6.19 -12.55 -34.49
N ALA A 193 5.97 -11.26 -34.20
CA ALA A 193 6.05 -10.18 -35.19
C ALA A 193 7.47 -9.98 -35.75
N ARG A 194 8.52 -10.26 -34.96
CA ARG A 194 9.92 -10.19 -35.41
C ARG A 194 10.30 -11.39 -36.28
N ASN A 195 9.81 -12.58 -35.94
CA ASN A 195 10.08 -13.80 -36.69
C ASN A 195 9.36 -13.82 -38.05
N SER A 196 8.13 -13.30 -38.13
CA SER A 196 7.42 -13.17 -39.41
C SER A 196 8.11 -12.20 -40.38
N ARG A 197 8.63 -11.07 -39.89
CA ARG A 197 9.42 -10.12 -40.71
C ARG A 197 10.74 -10.70 -41.22
N LYS A 198 11.43 -11.52 -40.40
CA LYS A 198 12.67 -12.18 -40.83
C LYS A 198 12.43 -13.24 -41.90
N GLN A 199 11.30 -13.96 -41.83
CA GLN A 199 10.94 -14.95 -42.85
C GLN A 199 10.59 -14.31 -44.20
N SER A 200 10.00 -13.10 -44.23
CA SER A 200 9.71 -12.39 -45.48
C SER A 200 10.94 -11.79 -46.19
N CYS A 201 12.07 -11.63 -45.48
CA CYS A 201 13.28 -11.00 -46.03
C CYS A 201 14.29 -11.99 -46.63
N ILE A 202 14.03 -13.31 -46.60
CA ILE A 202 14.97 -14.35 -47.05
C ILE A 202 14.71 -14.79 -48.52
N THR A 203 13.62 -14.34 -49.14
CA THR A 203 13.37 -14.55 -50.58
C THR A 203 13.79 -13.34 -51.40
N GLN A 204 15.04 -13.33 -51.88
CA GLN A 204 15.49 -12.69 -53.12
C GLN A 204 16.88 -13.21 -53.53
#